data_AF-A0A4Q5RG24-F1
#
_entry.id   AF-A0A4Q5RG24-F1
#
_cell.length_a   1.000
_cell.length_b   1.000
_cell.length_c   1.000
_cell.angle_alpha   90.00
_cell.angle_beta   90.00
_cell.angle_gamma   90.00
#
_symmetry.space_group_name_H-M   'P 1'
#
loop_
_entity.id
_entity.type
_entity.pdbx_description
1 polymer ?
#
loop_
_entity_poly.entity_id
_entity_poly.type
_entity_poly.pdbx_seq_one_letter_code
_entity_poly.pdbx_strand_id
1 'polypeptide(L)'
;MPAKLTTLLPSLALLALASREARAQTPFRDVKQPLNARVNDFIKQLSLEEKAQQMLDQSPAVARLGILAYGWWNEALHGGDRSAPATVFPQAIGLGATFDGPNATPYDKLGPEVVNSAAHRALAKEVALKAMVLLKNNGALPLRPDLGKYLVAGPNVTSVEALLGNYYGVNGQLTTILAGLVGAVQPGSQIEDKQGALLDRPNINPIDWTTGKAKQTDAILIVLGITGVLEGKEGESIASPNAGDQLDYNLTQNQTNFLRKLRQGSETPIVAIVTGGSPMNLSGVQELADTVLLTWYPGEEGGNAVA
;
A
#
# COMPACT_ATOMS: atom_id res chain seq x y z
N MET A 1 -14.14 -8.34 -89.22
CA MET A 1 -15.38 -9.15 -89.13
C MET A 1 -15.52 -9.66 -87.69
N PRO A 2 -16.76 -9.76 -87.17
CA PRO A 2 -17.18 -9.39 -85.81
C PRO A 2 -17.14 -10.56 -84.81
N ALA A 3 -17.22 -10.35 -83.49
CA ALA A 3 -18.46 -10.49 -82.70
C ALA A 3 -18.23 -9.94 -81.28
N LYS A 4 -18.96 -8.91 -80.86
CA LYS A 4 -20.24 -8.89 -80.09
C LYS A 4 -20.03 -8.77 -78.57
N LEU A 5 -20.41 -7.58 -78.12
CA LEU A 5 -20.78 -7.13 -76.79
C LEU A 5 -21.87 -8.04 -76.18
N THR A 6 -21.70 -8.46 -74.93
CA THR A 6 -22.80 -8.91 -74.06
C THR A 6 -22.65 -8.30 -72.67
N THR A 7 -23.41 -7.21 -72.49
CA THR A 7 -24.10 -6.71 -71.28
C THR A 7 -23.68 -7.16 -69.88
N LEU A 8 -23.41 -6.14 -69.05
CA LEU A 8 -23.20 -6.11 -67.60
C LEU A 8 -24.46 -6.40 -66.75
N LEU A 9 -24.20 -6.97 -65.56
CA LEU A 9 -24.86 -6.85 -64.23
C LEU A 9 -26.22 -7.56 -63.98
N PRO A 10 -26.55 -8.04 -62.75
CA PRO A 10 -25.96 -7.66 -61.45
C PRO A 10 -25.60 -8.85 -60.51
N SER A 11 -24.38 -8.88 -59.97
CA SER A 11 -24.04 -9.81 -58.86
C SER A 11 -23.30 -9.13 -57.71
N LEU A 12 -22.85 -7.88 -57.87
CA LEU A 12 -22.16 -7.14 -56.82
C LEU A 12 -23.11 -6.38 -55.85
N ALA A 13 -24.40 -6.27 -56.17
CA ALA A 13 -25.34 -5.57 -55.28
C ALA A 13 -25.79 -6.42 -54.09
N LEU A 14 -25.78 -7.77 -54.19
CA LEU A 14 -26.25 -8.61 -53.09
C LEU A 14 -25.23 -8.83 -51.96
N LEU A 15 -23.92 -8.64 -52.19
CA LEU A 15 -22.92 -8.76 -51.12
C LEU A 15 -22.74 -7.47 -50.29
N ALA A 16 -23.16 -6.31 -50.80
CA ALA A 16 -23.09 -5.04 -50.08
C ALA A 16 -24.33 -4.72 -49.23
N LEU A 17 -25.40 -5.50 -49.38
CA LEU A 17 -26.65 -5.32 -48.63
C LEU A 17 -26.80 -6.25 -47.41
N ALA A 18 -26.00 -7.31 -47.30
CA ALA A 18 -26.02 -8.23 -46.15
C ALA A 18 -25.19 -7.74 -44.93
N SER A 19 -24.46 -6.63 -45.04
CA SER A 19 -23.68 -6.05 -43.92
C SER A 19 -24.36 -4.84 -43.26
N ARG A 20 -25.56 -4.47 -43.70
CA ARG A 20 -26.28 -3.28 -43.22
C ARG A 20 -27.57 -3.57 -42.45
N GLU A 21 -28.02 -4.82 -42.39
CA GLU A 21 -29.19 -5.18 -41.59
C GLU A 21 -28.82 -5.45 -40.13
N ALA A 22 -29.29 -4.54 -39.28
CA ALA A 22 -29.57 -4.73 -37.86
C ALA A 22 -28.39 -5.02 -36.91
N ARG A 23 -27.41 -4.10 -36.84
CA ARG A 23 -26.96 -3.70 -35.49
C ARG A 23 -28.13 -2.90 -34.93
N ALA A 24 -29.05 -3.55 -34.22
CA ALA A 24 -30.18 -2.89 -33.57
C ALA A 24 -29.68 -1.57 -32.97
N GLN A 25 -30.30 -0.45 -33.36
CA GLN A 25 -29.92 0.87 -32.88
C GLN A 25 -30.28 0.87 -31.39
N THR A 26 -29.34 0.41 -30.57
CA THR A 26 -29.51 0.34 -29.14
C THR A 26 -29.84 1.74 -28.64
N PRO A 27 -30.87 1.91 -27.79
CA PRO A 27 -31.27 3.23 -27.29
C PRO A 27 -30.09 4.08 -26.82
N PHE A 28 -29.04 3.49 -26.24
CA PHE A 28 -27.86 4.24 -25.82
C PHE A 28 -27.12 5.01 -26.93
N ARG A 29 -27.18 4.53 -28.17
CA ARG A 29 -26.57 5.17 -29.35
C ARG A 29 -27.45 6.23 -30.00
N ASP A 30 -28.74 6.30 -29.66
CA ASP A 30 -29.65 7.30 -30.21
C ASP A 30 -29.56 8.62 -29.42
N VAL A 31 -28.84 9.59 -29.96
CA VAL A 31 -28.65 10.92 -29.34
C VAL A 31 -29.94 11.73 -29.20
N LYS A 32 -31.04 11.32 -29.84
CA LYS A 32 -32.36 11.96 -29.71
C LYS A 32 -33.11 11.52 -28.46
N GLN A 33 -32.70 10.41 -27.81
CA GLN A 33 -33.30 9.94 -26.56
C GLN A 33 -32.79 10.72 -25.34
N PRO A 34 -33.58 10.81 -24.25
CA PRO A 34 -33.11 11.40 -22.99
C PRO A 34 -31.83 10.73 -22.49
N LEU A 35 -30.88 11.52 -21.97
CA LEU A 35 -29.59 11.02 -21.48
C LEU A 35 -29.75 9.84 -20.51
N ASN A 36 -30.65 9.94 -19.54
CA ASN A 36 -30.87 8.88 -18.56
C ASN A 36 -31.39 7.58 -19.21
N ALA A 37 -32.23 7.67 -20.24
CA ALA A 37 -32.71 6.49 -20.96
C ALA A 37 -31.56 5.78 -21.68
N ARG A 38 -30.65 6.57 -22.28
CA ARG A 38 -29.46 6.08 -22.98
C ARG A 38 -28.46 5.43 -22.03
N VAL A 39 -28.18 6.09 -20.90
CA VAL A 39 -27.27 5.56 -19.86
C VAL A 39 -27.81 4.26 -19.28
N ASN A 40 -29.09 4.22 -18.93
CA ASN A 40 -29.72 3.01 -18.37
C ASN A 40 -29.69 1.84 -19.36
N ASP A 41 -29.95 2.09 -20.65
CA ASP A 41 -29.84 1.07 -21.69
C ASP A 41 -28.40 0.57 -21.86
N PHE A 42 -27.42 1.48 -21.87
CA PHE A 42 -26.00 1.12 -21.94
C PHE A 42 -25.59 0.21 -20.78
N ILE A 43 -25.90 0.61 -19.53
CA ILE A 43 -25.58 -0.16 -18.33
C ILE A 43 -26.28 -1.53 -18.34
N LYS A 44 -27.51 -1.62 -18.84
CA LYS A 44 -28.23 -2.91 -18.96
C LYS A 44 -27.55 -3.86 -19.94
N GLN A 45 -26.92 -3.33 -20.97
CA GLN A 45 -26.27 -4.16 -21.97
C GLN A 45 -24.92 -4.71 -21.52
N LEU A 46 -24.21 -4.03 -20.61
CA LEU A 46 -22.95 -4.50 -20.03
C LEU A 46 -23.17 -5.73 -19.15
N SER A 47 -22.29 -6.72 -19.28
CA SER A 47 -22.15 -7.81 -18.31
C SER A 47 -21.63 -7.26 -16.98
N LEU A 48 -21.69 -8.07 -15.92
CA LEU A 48 -21.10 -7.69 -14.63
C LEU A 48 -19.58 -7.49 -14.74
N GLU A 49 -18.90 -8.36 -15.49
CA GLU A 49 -17.46 -8.28 -15.72
C GLU A 49 -17.08 -7.01 -16.50
N GLU A 50 -17.81 -6.68 -17.57
CA GLU A 50 -17.56 -5.45 -18.32
C GLU A 50 -17.84 -4.22 -17.45
N LYS A 51 -18.90 -4.22 -16.62
CA LYS A 51 -19.13 -3.14 -15.65
C LYS A 51 -17.93 -2.95 -14.73
N ALA A 52 -17.40 -4.05 -14.17
CA ALA A 52 -16.24 -3.99 -13.29
C ALA A 52 -15.01 -3.45 -14.03
N GLN A 53 -14.77 -3.88 -15.27
CA GLN A 53 -13.66 -3.39 -16.09
C GLN A 53 -13.80 -1.89 -16.43
N GLN A 54 -15.03 -1.36 -16.54
CA GLN A 54 -15.27 0.07 -16.77
C GLN A 54 -15.15 0.94 -15.50
N MET A 55 -14.82 0.36 -14.34
CA MET A 55 -14.58 1.10 -13.09
C MET A 55 -13.09 1.41 -12.85
N LEU A 56 -12.22 1.04 -13.79
CA LEU A 56 -10.79 1.30 -13.75
C LEU A 56 -10.46 2.64 -14.41
N ASP A 57 -9.35 3.24 -14.00
CA ASP A 57 -8.84 4.46 -14.63
C ASP A 57 -8.46 4.21 -16.10
N GLN A 58 -7.85 3.06 -16.38
CA GLN A 58 -7.64 2.51 -17.72
C GLN A 58 -8.74 1.50 -18.04
N SER A 59 -9.85 1.96 -18.61
CA SER A 59 -10.98 1.12 -18.99
C SER A 59 -10.74 0.46 -20.37
N PRO A 60 -10.79 -0.88 -20.48
CA PRO A 60 -10.60 -1.58 -21.74
C PRO A 60 -11.80 -1.40 -22.69
N ALA A 61 -11.59 -1.68 -23.97
CA ALA A 61 -12.64 -1.60 -24.99
C ALA A 61 -13.71 -2.67 -24.81
N VAL A 62 -14.99 -2.31 -25.00
CA VAL A 62 -16.09 -3.27 -25.11
C VAL A 62 -16.46 -3.43 -26.59
N ALA A 63 -15.71 -4.26 -27.30
CA ALA A 63 -15.77 -4.38 -28.77
C ALA A 63 -17.19 -4.68 -29.30
N ARG A 64 -17.94 -5.56 -28.62
CA ARG A 64 -19.32 -5.92 -29.03
C ARG A 64 -20.27 -4.72 -28.99
N LEU A 65 -20.08 -3.83 -28.03
CA LEU A 65 -20.84 -2.58 -27.89
C LEU A 65 -20.20 -1.43 -28.66
N GLY A 66 -19.04 -1.64 -29.28
CA GLY A 66 -18.27 -0.62 -30.01
C GLY A 66 -17.83 0.54 -29.12
N ILE A 67 -17.52 0.24 -27.85
CA ILE A 67 -16.90 1.18 -26.91
C ILE A 67 -15.40 1.02 -27.01
N LEU A 68 -14.68 2.13 -27.24
CA LEU A 68 -13.23 2.13 -27.30
C LEU A 68 -12.64 2.08 -25.89
N ALA A 69 -11.39 1.63 -25.78
CA ALA A 69 -10.65 1.81 -24.53
C ALA A 69 -10.49 3.31 -24.26
N TYR A 70 -10.58 3.71 -23.00
CA TYR A 70 -10.35 5.08 -22.57
C TYR A 70 -9.67 5.12 -21.21
N GLY A 71 -8.80 6.12 -21.03
CA GLY A 71 -8.13 6.41 -19.78
C GLY A 71 -8.61 7.74 -19.24
N TRP A 72 -9.00 7.82 -17.97
CA TRP A 72 -9.41 9.08 -17.33
C TRP A 72 -8.48 9.54 -16.21
N TRP A 73 -7.45 8.74 -15.85
CA TRP A 73 -6.42 9.16 -14.90
C TRP A 73 -5.70 10.41 -15.39
N ASN A 74 -5.69 11.45 -14.55
CA ASN A 74 -4.93 12.67 -14.72
C ASN A 74 -4.59 13.25 -13.35
N GLU A 75 -3.49 14.01 -13.27
CA GLU A 75 -3.02 14.67 -12.05
C GLU A 75 -3.18 16.20 -12.17
N ALA A 76 -4.19 16.67 -12.91
CA ALA A 76 -4.36 18.09 -13.24
C ALA A 76 -4.52 18.97 -11.97
N LEU A 77 -4.99 18.38 -10.87
CA LEU A 77 -5.05 18.98 -9.53
C LEU A 77 -3.65 19.32 -8.97
N HIS A 78 -2.63 18.56 -9.36
CA HIS A 78 -1.22 18.76 -9.00
C HIS A 78 -0.45 19.59 -10.05
N GLY A 79 -1.14 20.12 -11.07
CA GLY A 79 -0.52 20.86 -12.16
C GLY A 79 0.20 19.98 -13.20
N GLY A 80 -0.01 18.65 -13.18
CA GLY A 80 0.55 17.71 -14.15
C GLY A 80 -0.52 17.10 -15.06
N ASP A 81 -0.37 17.24 -16.36
CA ASP A 81 -1.19 16.53 -17.36
C ASP A 81 -0.34 15.42 -18.02
N ARG A 82 -0.89 14.21 -18.08
CA ARG A 82 -0.21 13.03 -18.64
C ARG A 82 -1.01 12.30 -19.72
N SER A 83 -2.22 12.75 -20.04
CA SER A 83 -3.18 11.89 -20.75
C SER A 83 -3.99 12.59 -21.85
N ALA A 84 -4.28 13.89 -21.76
CA ALA A 84 -4.95 14.71 -22.79
C ALA A 84 -5.19 16.13 -22.27
N PRO A 85 -5.41 17.15 -23.13
CA PRO A 85 -5.75 18.51 -22.69
C PRO A 85 -6.82 18.52 -21.59
N ALA A 86 -6.40 18.82 -20.37
CA ALA A 86 -7.25 18.82 -19.19
C ALA A 86 -7.68 20.24 -18.79
N THR A 87 -8.90 20.39 -18.25
CA THR A 87 -9.32 21.63 -17.59
C THR A 87 -8.62 21.73 -16.25
N VAL A 88 -7.59 22.58 -16.18
CA VAL A 88 -6.95 22.96 -14.91
C VAL A 88 -7.81 24.03 -14.24
N PHE A 89 -8.38 23.72 -13.08
CA PHE A 89 -9.04 24.74 -12.28
C PHE A 89 -7.96 25.71 -11.75
N PRO A 90 -8.21 27.03 -11.74
CA PRO A 90 -7.20 28.04 -11.42
C PRO A 90 -6.82 28.06 -9.94
N GLN A 91 -7.00 26.98 -9.16
CA GLN A 91 -6.69 26.99 -7.73
C GLN A 91 -5.17 27.18 -7.50
N ALA A 92 -4.33 26.45 -8.25
CA ALA A 92 -2.88 26.64 -8.22
C ALA A 92 -2.44 27.98 -8.81
N ILE A 93 -3.06 28.41 -9.92
CA ILE A 93 -2.78 29.71 -10.57
C ILE A 93 -3.22 30.87 -9.69
N GLY A 94 -4.35 30.75 -9.00
CA GLY A 94 -4.92 31.75 -8.10
C GLY A 94 -4.13 31.88 -6.80
N LEU A 95 -3.63 30.76 -6.24
CA LEU A 95 -2.65 30.79 -5.15
C LEU A 95 -1.31 31.38 -5.61
N GLY A 96 -0.84 31.06 -6.82
CA GLY A 96 0.37 31.63 -7.41
C GLY A 96 0.23 33.09 -7.86
N ALA A 97 -1.00 33.60 -7.97
CA ALA A 97 -1.34 34.95 -8.39
C ALA A 97 -1.85 35.81 -7.23
N THR A 98 -1.58 35.44 -5.96
CA THR A 98 -1.89 36.34 -4.84
C THR A 98 -1.03 37.61 -4.86
N PHE A 99 0.05 37.65 -5.67
CA PHE A 99 0.96 38.80 -5.85
C PHE A 99 1.38 39.44 -4.52
N ASP A 100 1.40 38.65 -3.45
CA ASP A 100 1.77 39.05 -2.11
C ASP A 100 3.22 39.53 -2.14
N GLY A 101 3.46 40.77 -1.67
CA GLY A 101 4.80 41.30 -1.56
C GLY A 101 5.63 40.55 -0.51
N PRO A 102 6.96 40.72 -0.47
CA PRO A 102 7.77 40.11 0.59
C PRO A 102 7.25 40.45 2.00
N ASN A 103 7.06 39.45 2.86
CA ASN A 103 6.49 39.55 4.21
C ASN A 103 4.98 39.83 4.28
N ALA A 104 4.24 39.69 3.18
CA ALA A 104 2.79 39.83 3.17
C ALA A 104 2.09 38.60 3.77
N THR A 105 2.75 37.44 3.87
CA THR A 105 2.18 36.24 4.50
C THR A 105 2.95 35.84 5.77
N PRO A 106 2.28 35.20 6.75
CA PRO A 106 2.98 34.60 7.90
C PRO A 106 4.02 33.54 7.49
N TYR A 107 3.88 32.94 6.31
CA TYR A 107 4.75 31.89 5.80
C TYR A 107 6.09 32.43 5.27
N ASP A 108 6.15 33.71 4.89
CA ASP A 108 7.39 34.36 4.42
C ASP A 108 8.49 34.40 5.49
N LYS A 109 8.11 34.19 6.75
CA LYS A 109 9.00 34.15 7.91
C LYS A 109 9.53 32.75 8.22
N LEU A 110 9.05 31.72 7.53
CA LEU A 110 9.50 30.34 7.73
C LEU A 110 10.73 30.07 6.86
N GLY A 111 11.83 29.69 7.48
CA GLY A 111 13.01 29.18 6.78
C GLY A 111 13.11 27.65 6.84
N PRO A 112 14.12 27.06 6.21
CA PRO A 112 14.32 25.60 6.19
C PRO A 112 14.46 24.97 7.58
N GLU A 113 14.82 25.73 8.61
CA GLU A 113 14.93 25.29 10.00
C GLU A 113 13.61 24.78 10.61
N VAL A 114 12.46 25.15 10.04
CA VAL A 114 11.16 24.63 10.50
C VAL A 114 10.91 23.21 9.99
N VAL A 115 11.54 22.82 8.87
CA VAL A 115 11.38 21.50 8.26
C VAL A 115 12.08 20.47 9.14
N ASN A 116 11.35 19.41 9.51
CA ASN A 116 11.85 18.37 10.41
C ASN A 116 12.42 18.93 11.74
N SER A 117 11.82 20.02 12.25
CA SER A 117 12.21 20.61 13.53
C SER A 117 11.95 19.66 14.71
N ALA A 118 12.58 19.91 15.85
CA ALA A 118 12.35 19.14 17.07
C ALA A 118 10.86 19.10 17.49
N ALA A 119 10.12 20.19 17.25
CA ALA A 119 8.69 20.26 17.52
C ALA A 119 7.88 19.37 16.57
N HIS A 120 8.22 19.33 15.28
CA HIS A 120 7.56 18.44 14.32
C HIS A 120 7.83 16.97 14.64
N ARG A 121 9.09 16.62 14.97
CA ARG A 121 9.44 15.26 15.38
C ARG A 121 8.73 14.86 16.67
N ALA A 122 8.67 15.74 17.68
CA ALA A 122 7.94 15.46 18.91
C ALA A 122 6.45 15.20 18.64
N LEU A 123 5.82 15.97 17.75
CA LEU A 123 4.45 15.74 17.32
C LEU A 123 4.30 14.42 16.54
N ALA A 124 5.24 14.11 15.64
CA ALA A 124 5.24 12.84 14.90
C ALA A 124 5.31 11.64 15.85
N LYS A 125 6.16 11.70 16.89
CA LYS A 125 6.23 10.69 17.96
C LYS A 125 4.91 10.57 18.69
N GLU A 126 4.30 11.69 19.09
CA GLU A 126 3.03 11.70 19.83
C GLU A 126 1.89 11.09 19.01
N VAL A 127 1.80 11.44 17.73
CA VAL A 127 0.78 10.90 16.81
C VAL A 127 0.99 9.41 16.60
N ALA A 128 2.24 8.98 16.37
CA ALA A 128 2.58 7.57 16.24
C ALA A 128 2.17 6.79 17.49
N LEU A 129 2.53 7.26 18.68
CA LEU A 129 2.14 6.66 19.97
C LEU A 129 0.63 6.48 20.10
N LYS A 130 -0.15 7.51 19.75
CA LYS A 130 -1.61 7.51 19.88
C LYS A 130 -2.32 6.68 18.79
N ALA A 131 -1.64 6.39 17.69
CA ALA A 131 -2.20 5.59 16.60
C ALA A 131 -2.03 4.07 16.80
N MET A 132 -1.11 3.64 17.67
CA MET A 132 -0.87 2.22 17.93
C MET A 132 -2.05 1.56 18.64
N VAL A 133 -2.26 0.28 18.34
CA VAL A 133 -3.36 -0.50 18.91
C VAL A 133 -2.80 -1.71 19.65
N LEU A 134 -3.04 -1.76 20.96
CA LEU A 134 -2.73 -2.94 21.77
C LEU A 134 -3.83 -3.98 21.59
N LEU A 135 -3.58 -4.98 20.74
CA LEU A 135 -4.56 -6.02 20.39
C LEU A 135 -4.63 -7.14 21.43
N LYS A 136 -3.51 -7.42 22.11
CA LYS A 136 -3.42 -8.43 23.17
C LYS A 136 -2.36 -8.02 24.19
N ASN A 137 -2.61 -8.23 25.48
CA ASN A 137 -1.60 -8.15 26.53
C ASN A 137 -1.95 -9.09 27.69
N ASN A 138 -1.23 -10.21 27.81
CA ASN A 138 -1.38 -11.17 28.89
C ASN A 138 -0.49 -10.84 30.12
N GLY A 139 -0.18 -9.56 30.34
CA GLY A 139 0.65 -9.09 31.45
C GLY A 139 2.15 -8.97 31.15
N ALA A 140 2.57 -9.13 29.89
CA ALA A 140 3.97 -8.99 29.50
C ALA A 140 4.39 -7.50 29.30
N LEU A 141 3.44 -6.61 29.00
CA LEU A 141 3.67 -5.16 28.96
C LEU A 141 3.02 -4.43 30.16
N PRO A 142 3.62 -3.33 30.65
CA PRO A 142 4.84 -2.68 30.14
C PRO A 142 6.11 -3.47 30.47
N LEU A 143 7.03 -3.51 29.51
CA LEU A 143 8.31 -4.21 29.69
C LEU A 143 9.23 -3.36 30.55
N ARG A 144 9.94 -3.99 31.50
CA ARG A 144 10.96 -3.28 32.27
C ARG A 144 12.15 -2.95 31.36
N PRO A 145 12.84 -1.80 31.55
CA PRO A 145 13.99 -1.41 30.74
C PRO A 145 15.33 -1.96 31.25
N ASP A 146 15.34 -2.64 32.39
CA ASP A 146 16.51 -3.14 33.13
C ASP A 146 16.62 -4.68 33.17
N LEU A 147 15.98 -5.39 32.23
CA LEU A 147 16.17 -6.84 32.12
C LEU A 147 17.62 -7.16 31.72
N GLY A 148 18.12 -8.31 32.16
CA GLY A 148 19.49 -8.72 31.86
C GLY A 148 19.72 -8.86 30.36
N LYS A 149 18.77 -9.49 29.65
CA LYS A 149 18.90 -9.70 28.21
C LYS A 149 17.58 -9.72 27.45
N TYR A 150 17.53 -8.95 26.36
CA TYR A 150 16.45 -8.88 25.39
C TYR A 150 16.87 -9.56 24.09
N LEU A 151 15.98 -10.35 23.50
CA LEU A 151 16.08 -10.74 22.09
C LEU A 151 15.17 -9.81 21.30
N VAL A 152 15.73 -9.10 20.32
CA VAL A 152 14.93 -8.36 19.33
C VAL A 152 15.09 -9.08 17.99
N ALA A 153 13.97 -9.39 17.34
CA ALA A 153 13.98 -10.22 16.14
C ALA A 153 12.90 -9.85 15.13
N GLY A 154 12.93 -10.48 13.97
CA GLY A 154 11.91 -10.37 12.93
C GLY A 154 12.37 -9.57 11.70
N PRO A 155 11.69 -9.74 10.56
CA PRO A 155 12.09 -9.15 9.28
C PRO A 155 12.08 -7.62 9.29
N ASN A 156 11.26 -6.99 10.13
CA ASN A 156 11.02 -5.55 10.10
C ASN A 156 11.78 -4.77 11.18
N VAL A 157 12.58 -5.45 12.01
CA VAL A 157 13.21 -4.85 13.19
C VAL A 157 14.15 -3.68 12.86
N THR A 158 14.89 -3.79 11.75
CA THR A 158 15.80 -2.75 11.26
C THR A 158 15.28 -2.01 10.02
N SER A 159 14.03 -2.24 9.61
CA SER A 159 13.52 -1.75 8.34
C SER A 159 13.05 -0.30 8.43
N VAL A 160 13.51 0.52 7.49
CA VAL A 160 12.97 1.87 7.28
C VAL A 160 11.65 1.79 6.49
N GLU A 161 11.51 0.84 5.57
CA GLU A 161 10.26 0.59 4.84
C GLU A 161 9.09 0.26 5.79
N ALA A 162 9.38 -0.45 6.89
CA ALA A 162 8.41 -0.74 7.95
C ALA A 162 8.02 0.50 8.79
N LEU A 163 8.68 1.64 8.61
CA LEU A 163 8.29 2.91 9.22
C LEU A 163 7.37 3.74 8.30
N LEU A 164 7.63 3.72 6.99
CA LEU A 164 7.20 4.80 6.09
C LEU A 164 5.94 4.50 5.29
N GLY A 165 5.62 3.23 5.01
CA GLY A 165 4.48 2.89 4.17
C GLY A 165 4.59 3.47 2.76
N ASN A 166 3.51 4.09 2.26
CA ASN A 166 3.44 4.76 0.95
C ASN A 166 3.33 6.28 1.11
N TYR A 167 3.65 7.04 0.05
CA TYR A 167 3.54 8.51 0.03
C TYR A 167 4.32 9.23 1.14
N TYR A 168 5.59 8.88 1.31
CA TYR A 168 6.45 9.44 2.35
C TYR A 168 7.56 10.35 1.79
N GLY A 169 8.09 11.20 2.66
CA GLY A 169 9.35 11.90 2.46
C GLY A 169 10.49 11.24 3.25
N VAL A 170 11.74 11.55 2.90
CA VAL A 170 12.93 11.05 3.62
C VAL A 170 13.67 12.18 4.30
N ASN A 171 14.28 11.87 5.44
CA ASN A 171 15.16 12.78 6.15
C ASN A 171 16.27 11.99 6.87
N GLY A 172 17.25 12.70 7.44
CA GLY A 172 18.41 12.07 8.09
C GLY A 172 18.17 11.52 9.50
N GLN A 173 16.93 11.53 10.01
CA GLN A 173 16.57 11.24 11.41
C GLN A 173 15.42 10.20 11.50
N LEU A 174 15.45 9.18 10.65
CA LEU A 174 14.50 8.07 10.72
C LEU A 174 14.93 7.06 11.80
N THR A 175 14.08 6.86 12.81
CA THR A 175 14.36 5.96 13.94
C THR A 175 13.66 4.61 13.73
N THR A 176 14.44 3.58 13.37
CA THR A 176 13.93 2.19 13.27
C THR A 176 13.45 1.67 14.62
N ILE A 177 12.61 0.63 14.59
CA ILE A 177 12.13 -0.02 15.81
C ILE A 177 13.31 -0.54 16.65
N LEU A 178 14.34 -1.14 16.02
CA LEU A 178 15.57 -1.52 16.73
C LEU A 178 16.22 -0.32 17.42
N ALA A 179 16.40 0.80 16.72
CA ALA A 179 17.07 1.98 17.27
C ALA A 179 16.31 2.56 18.47
N GLY A 180 14.98 2.62 18.39
CA GLY A 180 14.14 3.03 19.52
C GLY A 180 14.26 2.10 20.72
N LEU A 181 14.15 0.78 20.49
CA LEU A 181 14.28 -0.22 21.55
C LEU A 181 15.67 -0.19 22.22
N VAL A 182 16.74 -0.04 21.43
CA VAL A 182 18.11 0.13 21.94
C VAL A 182 18.26 1.41 22.76
N GLY A 183 17.60 2.50 22.34
CA GLY A 183 17.60 3.76 23.09
C GLY A 183 16.83 3.72 24.41
N ALA A 184 15.90 2.77 24.58
CA ALA A 184 15.04 2.67 25.76
C ALA A 184 15.56 1.74 26.86
N VAL A 185 16.45 0.80 26.55
CA VAL A 185 17.03 -0.09 27.57
C VAL A 185 18.09 0.60 28.43
N GLN A 186 18.14 0.27 29.71
CA GLN A 186 19.08 0.86 30.65
C GLN A 186 20.51 0.31 30.49
N PRO A 187 21.55 1.08 30.86
CA PRO A 187 22.91 0.58 30.94
C PRO A 187 22.99 -0.68 31.83
N GLY A 188 23.63 -1.74 31.32
CA GLY A 188 23.73 -3.03 32.00
C GLY A 188 22.84 -4.11 31.38
N SER A 189 21.81 -3.71 30.63
CA SER A 189 21.00 -4.59 29.79
C SER A 189 21.74 -4.97 28.51
N GLN A 190 21.53 -6.19 28.01
CA GLN A 190 22.01 -6.64 26.70
C GLN A 190 20.85 -6.77 25.70
N ILE A 191 20.99 -6.18 24.50
CA ILE A 191 20.13 -6.50 23.35
C ILE A 191 20.88 -7.43 22.41
N GLU A 192 20.25 -8.55 22.05
CA GLU A 192 20.67 -9.40 20.94
C GLU A 192 19.70 -9.22 19.77
N ASP A 193 20.20 -8.69 18.65
CA ASP A 193 19.43 -8.54 17.41
C ASP A 193 19.59 -9.77 16.49
N LYS A 194 18.47 -10.26 15.96
CA LYS A 194 18.39 -11.36 14.99
C LYS A 194 17.19 -11.21 14.06
N GLN A 195 17.41 -10.91 12.78
CA GLN A 195 16.33 -10.89 11.80
C GLN A 195 15.46 -12.17 11.81
N GLY A 196 16.09 -13.35 11.85
CA GLY A 196 15.42 -14.64 12.12
C GLY A 196 14.57 -15.21 10.96
N ALA A 197 13.80 -14.38 10.28
CA ALA A 197 13.03 -14.73 9.10
C ALA A 197 13.12 -13.62 8.03
N LEU A 198 13.08 -14.01 6.75
CA LEU A 198 12.82 -13.06 5.67
C LEU A 198 11.37 -12.52 5.75
N LEU A 199 11.07 -11.45 5.02
CA LEU A 199 9.74 -10.85 5.04
C LEU A 199 8.69 -11.73 4.34
N ASP A 200 9.01 -12.17 3.12
CA ASP A 200 8.03 -12.66 2.13
C ASP A 200 8.23 -14.13 1.74
N ARG A 201 9.34 -14.76 2.15
CA ARG A 201 9.72 -16.11 1.70
C ARG A 201 10.48 -16.91 2.77
N PRO A 202 10.55 -18.25 2.67
CA PRO A 202 11.37 -19.04 3.58
C PRO A 202 12.86 -18.68 3.52
N ASN A 203 13.57 -18.86 4.63
CA ASN A 203 15.03 -18.73 4.67
C ASN A 203 15.66 -19.78 3.76
N ILE A 204 16.64 -19.38 2.94
CA ILE A 204 17.41 -20.32 2.11
C ILE A 204 18.41 -21.10 2.98
N ASN A 205 19.04 -20.41 3.95
CA ASN A 205 19.92 -21.04 4.93
C ASN A 205 19.09 -21.68 6.06
N PRO A 206 19.17 -23.00 6.27
CA PRO A 206 18.40 -23.67 7.31
C PRO A 206 18.97 -23.50 8.73
N ILE A 207 20.18 -22.96 8.87
CA ILE A 207 20.80 -22.75 10.20
C ILE A 207 20.02 -21.68 10.96
N ASP A 208 19.56 -22.06 12.16
CA ASP A 208 18.80 -21.19 13.06
C ASP A 208 19.52 -21.09 14.41
N TRP A 209 20.16 -19.94 14.65
CA TRP A 209 20.75 -19.61 15.94
C TRP A 209 19.77 -18.85 16.83
N THR A 210 18.73 -18.24 16.26
CA THR A 210 17.84 -17.32 16.98
C THR A 210 16.99 -18.04 18.00
N THR A 211 16.47 -19.23 17.68
CA THR A 211 15.70 -20.04 18.63
C THR A 211 16.52 -20.51 19.84
N GLY A 212 17.82 -20.78 19.65
CA GLY A 212 18.73 -21.09 20.76
C GLY A 212 18.97 -19.89 21.66
N LYS A 213 19.02 -18.68 21.09
CA LYS A 213 19.21 -17.43 21.84
C LYS A 213 17.98 -17.02 22.63
N ALA A 214 16.78 -17.27 22.08
CA ALA A 214 15.50 -17.01 22.74
C ALA A 214 15.36 -17.68 24.12
N LYS A 215 16.05 -18.80 24.35
CA LYS A 215 16.10 -19.51 25.65
C LYS A 215 16.95 -18.83 26.71
N GLN A 216 17.79 -17.88 26.30
CA GLN A 216 18.80 -17.23 27.14
C GLN A 216 18.45 -15.76 27.38
N THR A 217 17.20 -15.37 27.14
CA THR A 217 16.71 -13.99 27.23
C THR A 217 15.49 -13.90 28.14
N ASP A 218 15.34 -12.74 28.77
CA ASP A 218 14.26 -12.43 29.70
C ASP A 218 13.00 -11.93 28.97
N ALA A 219 13.16 -11.40 27.76
CA ALA A 219 12.06 -10.97 26.90
C ALA A 219 12.42 -11.10 25.42
N ILE A 220 11.41 -11.40 24.60
CA ILE A 220 11.53 -11.47 23.14
C ILE A 220 10.62 -10.39 22.55
N LEU A 221 11.19 -9.44 21.83
CA LEU A 221 10.47 -8.48 21.01
C LEU A 221 10.61 -8.91 19.55
N ILE A 222 9.51 -9.25 18.89
CA ILE A 222 9.52 -9.70 17.49
C ILE A 222 8.73 -8.73 16.63
N VAL A 223 9.38 -8.18 15.60
CA VAL A 223 8.81 -7.24 14.65
C VAL A 223 8.40 -7.97 13.37
N LEU A 224 7.11 -8.23 13.25
CA LEU A 224 6.45 -8.95 12.16
C LEU A 224 5.64 -7.98 11.29
N GLY A 225 5.08 -8.49 10.20
CA GLY A 225 4.10 -7.77 9.39
C GLY A 225 4.47 -7.72 7.93
N ILE A 226 4.01 -6.66 7.27
CA ILE A 226 4.27 -6.39 5.85
C ILE A 226 4.95 -5.02 5.71
N THR A 227 5.43 -4.74 4.50
CA THR A 227 6.04 -3.45 4.11
C THR A 227 5.55 -3.05 2.72
N GLY A 228 5.94 -1.85 2.28
CA GLY A 228 5.65 -1.36 0.91
C GLY A 228 6.14 -2.30 -0.20
N VAL A 229 7.07 -3.23 0.05
CA VAL A 229 7.45 -4.20 -0.99
C VAL A 229 6.36 -5.25 -1.28
N LEU A 230 5.40 -5.43 -0.37
CA LEU A 230 4.27 -6.36 -0.50
C LEU A 230 2.93 -5.69 -0.80
N GLU A 231 2.69 -4.50 -0.22
CA GLU A 231 1.43 -3.74 -0.35
C GLU A 231 1.61 -2.28 -0.82
N GLY A 232 2.80 -1.93 -1.27
CA GLY A 232 3.08 -0.64 -1.90
C GLY A 232 2.28 -0.44 -3.18
N LYS A 233 2.20 0.81 -3.65
CA LYS A 233 1.44 1.12 -4.86
C LYS A 233 2.20 0.64 -6.10
N GLU A 234 1.55 -0.16 -6.93
CA GLU A 234 2.03 -0.54 -8.27
C GLU A 234 3.51 -0.99 -8.27
N GLY A 235 4.40 -0.19 -8.87
CA GLY A 235 5.82 -0.50 -9.01
C GLY A 235 6.63 -0.50 -7.70
N GLU A 236 6.08 0.00 -6.60
CA GLU A 236 6.72 -0.05 -5.27
C GLU A 236 6.63 -1.46 -4.65
N SER A 237 5.62 -2.24 -5.04
CA SER A 237 5.33 -3.59 -4.55
C SER A 237 6.18 -4.68 -5.23
N ILE A 238 7.51 -4.52 -5.18
CA ILE A 238 8.46 -5.35 -5.94
C ILE A 238 8.53 -6.82 -5.51
N ALA A 239 7.99 -7.15 -4.33
CA ALA A 239 7.89 -8.53 -3.83
C ALA A 239 6.45 -9.07 -3.90
N SER A 240 5.50 -8.27 -4.39
CA SER A 240 4.09 -8.67 -4.50
C SER A 240 3.81 -9.36 -5.83
N PRO A 241 3.16 -10.53 -5.86
CA PRO A 241 2.75 -11.17 -7.10
C PRO A 241 1.62 -10.43 -7.82
N ASN A 242 0.89 -9.54 -7.13
CA ASN A 242 -0.23 -8.77 -7.70
C ASN A 242 -0.05 -7.25 -7.50
N ALA A 243 1.19 -6.76 -7.61
CA ALA A 243 1.49 -5.32 -7.63
C ALA A 243 0.91 -4.50 -6.45
N GLY A 244 0.85 -5.12 -5.27
CA GLY A 244 0.37 -4.51 -4.02
C GLY A 244 -0.96 -5.06 -3.54
N ASP A 245 -1.77 -5.64 -4.44
CA ASP A 245 -3.04 -6.24 -4.06
C ASP A 245 -2.81 -7.62 -3.43
N GLN A 246 -3.39 -7.83 -2.25
CA GLN A 246 -3.37 -9.13 -1.59
C GLN A 246 -4.70 -9.86 -1.78
N LEU A 247 -4.62 -11.10 -2.27
CA LEU A 247 -5.79 -11.97 -2.49
C LEU A 247 -6.34 -12.56 -1.19
N ASP A 248 -5.51 -12.57 -0.15
CA ASP A 248 -5.87 -12.90 1.21
C ASP A 248 -5.15 -11.94 2.15
N TYR A 249 -5.57 -11.91 3.41
CA TYR A 249 -5.03 -10.98 4.41
C TYR A 249 -4.10 -11.69 5.39
N ASN A 250 -3.58 -12.88 5.08
CA ASN A 250 -2.74 -13.63 6.01
C ASN A 250 -1.36 -13.04 6.14
N LEU A 251 -0.81 -13.07 7.36
CA LEU A 251 0.61 -12.83 7.55
C LEU A 251 1.42 -13.93 6.83
N THR A 252 2.52 -13.55 6.19
CA THR A 252 3.35 -14.48 5.43
C THR A 252 3.76 -15.69 6.29
N GLN A 253 3.56 -16.89 5.75
CA GLN A 253 3.65 -18.13 6.52
C GLN A 253 5.02 -18.36 7.17
N ASN A 254 6.10 -17.91 6.55
CA ASN A 254 7.47 -18.03 7.08
C ASN A 254 7.65 -17.24 8.40
N GLN A 255 7.02 -16.07 8.52
CA GLN A 255 7.03 -15.27 9.74
C GLN A 255 6.28 -15.98 10.87
N THR A 256 5.07 -16.48 10.59
CA THR A 256 4.28 -17.27 11.55
C THR A 256 5.00 -18.56 11.95
N ASN A 257 5.69 -19.22 11.02
CA ASN A 257 6.51 -20.39 11.32
C ASN A 257 7.67 -20.05 12.23
N PHE A 258 8.33 -18.91 12.02
CA PHE A 258 9.41 -18.45 12.87
C PHE A 258 8.94 -18.13 14.28
N LEU A 259 7.82 -17.40 14.42
CA LEU A 259 7.18 -17.16 15.72
C LEU A 259 6.84 -18.47 16.45
N ARG A 260 6.31 -19.46 15.72
CA ARG A 260 6.00 -20.79 16.27
C ARG A 260 7.25 -21.49 16.79
N LYS A 261 8.36 -21.44 16.05
CA LYS A 261 9.64 -22.00 16.50
C LYS A 261 10.15 -21.33 17.77
N LEU A 262 10.04 -20.00 17.88
CA LEU A 262 10.42 -19.27 19.10
C LEU A 262 9.59 -19.73 20.30
N ARG A 263 8.27 -19.79 20.17
CA ARG A 263 7.38 -20.23 21.26
C ARG A 263 7.60 -21.70 21.65
N GLN A 264 7.81 -22.59 20.67
CA GLN A 264 8.16 -23.99 20.96
C GLN A 264 9.53 -24.12 21.65
N GLY A 265 10.43 -23.19 21.36
CA GLY A 265 11.77 -23.15 21.93
C GLY A 265 11.84 -22.51 23.30
N SER A 266 10.94 -21.60 23.68
CA SER A 266 11.06 -20.83 24.93
C SER A 266 9.70 -20.45 25.54
N GLU A 267 9.66 -20.44 26.88
CA GLU A 267 8.54 -19.88 27.65
C GLU A 267 8.71 -18.36 27.90
N THR A 268 9.85 -17.78 27.51
CA THR A 268 10.12 -16.34 27.62
C THR A 268 8.94 -15.52 27.06
N PRO A 269 8.52 -14.42 27.73
CA PRO A 269 7.48 -13.54 27.22
C PRO A 269 7.79 -13.03 25.80
N ILE A 270 6.82 -13.17 24.90
CA ILE A 270 6.91 -12.69 23.52
C ILE A 270 5.99 -11.48 23.33
N VAL A 271 6.60 -10.35 22.98
CA VAL A 271 5.92 -9.13 22.52
C VAL A 271 6.01 -9.09 20.99
N ALA A 272 4.90 -9.35 20.32
CA ALA A 272 4.79 -9.21 18.88
C ALA A 272 4.43 -7.76 18.51
N ILE A 273 5.32 -7.10 17.79
CA ILE A 273 5.14 -5.78 17.21
C ILE A 273 4.83 -6.00 15.73
N VAL A 274 3.67 -5.53 15.26
CA VAL A 274 3.19 -5.79 13.90
C VAL A 274 3.14 -4.48 13.12
N THR A 275 3.80 -4.43 11.97
CA THR A 275 3.79 -3.30 11.03
C THR A 275 2.98 -3.62 9.78
N GLY A 276 2.32 -2.63 9.19
CA GLY A 276 1.53 -2.79 7.97
C GLY A 276 0.47 -1.71 7.79
N GLY A 277 0.01 -1.50 6.56
CA GLY A 277 -0.95 -0.49 6.16
C GLY A 277 -2.36 -1.03 5.94
N SER A 278 -2.56 -2.34 6.10
CA SER A 278 -3.85 -3.03 5.88
C SER A 278 -4.18 -4.01 7.01
N PRO A 279 -5.47 -4.42 7.15
CA PRO A 279 -5.85 -5.47 8.07
C PRO A 279 -5.11 -6.80 7.76
N MET A 280 -4.62 -7.47 8.80
CA MET A 280 -3.92 -8.76 8.68
C MET A 280 -4.56 -9.82 9.58
N ASN A 281 -4.51 -11.08 9.15
CA ASN A 281 -4.94 -12.22 9.96
C ASN A 281 -3.86 -12.51 11.00
N LEU A 282 -4.10 -12.02 12.21
CA LEU A 282 -3.18 -12.17 13.34
C LEU A 282 -3.59 -13.28 14.31
N SER A 283 -4.55 -14.15 13.95
CA SER A 283 -5.00 -15.26 14.82
C SER A 283 -3.83 -16.12 15.33
N GLY A 284 -2.99 -16.62 14.42
CA GLY A 284 -1.81 -17.41 14.78
C GLY A 284 -0.76 -16.63 15.59
N VAL A 285 -0.67 -15.31 15.40
CA VAL A 285 0.21 -14.46 16.22
C VAL A 285 -0.36 -14.32 17.63
N GLN A 286 -1.67 -14.10 17.76
CA GLN A 286 -2.35 -14.00 19.05
C GLN A 286 -2.33 -15.31 19.85
N GLU A 287 -2.29 -16.47 19.19
CA GLU A 287 -2.11 -17.76 19.88
C GLU A 287 -0.71 -17.90 20.49
N LEU A 288 0.31 -17.39 19.80
CA LEU A 288 1.72 -17.65 20.12
C LEU A 288 2.38 -16.54 20.95
N ALA A 289 1.98 -15.28 20.81
CA ALA A 289 2.56 -14.14 21.51
C ALA A 289 1.79 -13.79 22.79
N ASP A 290 2.47 -13.32 23.83
CA ASP A 290 1.83 -12.86 25.07
C ASP A 290 1.23 -11.48 24.90
N THR A 291 1.86 -10.65 24.06
CA THR A 291 1.38 -9.32 23.68
C THR A 291 1.40 -9.18 22.16
N VAL A 292 0.40 -8.51 21.60
CA VAL A 292 0.36 -8.11 20.20
C VAL A 292 0.07 -6.61 20.12
N LEU A 293 1.01 -5.86 19.55
CA LEU A 293 0.93 -4.42 19.31
C LEU A 293 0.89 -4.18 17.80
N LEU A 294 -0.19 -3.59 17.28
CA LEU A 294 -0.27 -3.12 15.91
C LEU A 294 0.21 -1.68 15.84
N THR A 295 1.26 -1.43 15.06
CA THR A 295 1.96 -0.14 14.98
C THR A 295 1.76 0.60 13.66
N TRP A 296 1.03 -0.01 12.73
CA TRP A 296 0.86 0.47 11.36
C TRP A 296 2.21 0.71 10.66
N TYR A 297 2.34 1.82 9.95
CA TYR A 297 3.59 2.44 9.54
C TYR A 297 3.80 3.70 10.40
N PRO A 298 4.62 3.62 11.46
CA PRO A 298 4.62 4.63 12.52
C PRO A 298 5.42 5.91 12.22
N GLY A 299 5.97 6.07 11.02
CA GLY A 299 6.66 7.27 10.58
C GLY A 299 8.07 7.44 11.16
N GLU A 300 8.63 8.64 11.02
CA GLU A 300 10.04 8.95 11.31
C GLU A 300 10.45 8.69 12.78
N GLU A 301 9.55 8.94 13.72
CA GLU A 301 9.74 8.67 15.14
C GLU A 301 9.22 7.31 15.59
N GLY A 302 8.84 6.46 14.64
CA GLY A 302 8.10 5.25 14.92
C GLY A 302 8.82 4.32 15.90
N GLY A 303 10.13 4.15 15.77
CA GLY A 303 10.91 3.39 16.74
C GLY A 303 10.86 3.97 18.16
N ASN A 304 10.94 5.30 18.30
CA ASN A 304 10.86 5.98 19.59
C ASN A 304 9.45 5.96 20.18
N ALA A 305 8.42 5.76 19.35
CA ALA A 305 7.04 5.57 19.78
C ALA A 305 6.76 4.12 20.19
N VAL A 306 7.39 3.14 19.55
CA VAL A 306 7.24 1.72 19.91
C VAL A 306 7.92 1.42 21.25
N ALA A 307 9.05 2.05 21.51
CA ALA A 307 9.87 1.85 22.71
C ALA A 307 9.35 2.63 23.93
#